data_AF-A0A925W300-F1
#
_entry.id   AF-A0A925W300-F1
#
_cell.length_a   1.000
_cell.length_b   1.000
_cell.length_c   1.000
_cell.angle_alpha   90.00
_cell.angle_beta   90.00
_cell.angle_gamma   90.00
#
_symmetry.space_group_name_H-M   'P 1'
#
loop_
_entity.id
_entity.type
_entity.pdbx_description
1 polymer ?
#
loop_
_entity_poly.entity_id
_entity_poly.type
_entity_poly.pdbx_seq_one_letter_code
_entity_poly.pdbx_strand_id
1 'polypeptide(L)'
;FSGIAQGELAVAGRKIVASAVWRERGAYLQHGSMLVADDQELLVRAFGRRIAPPEPAAILSQWLSASRTISDISADVETALHDSIRECGNVRPWSIPLDTFPAIDATREKLEQADWLWRR
;
A
#
# COMPACT_ATOMS: atom_id res chain seq x y z
N PHE A 1 -7.50 -19.13 -4.07
CA PHE A 1 -6.95 -18.58 -2.82
C PHE A 1 -8.09 -17.88 -2.09
N SER A 2 -8.75 -18.51 -1.12
CA SER A 2 -9.89 -17.87 -0.42
C SER A 2 -9.86 -18.17 1.06
N GLY A 3 -9.10 -17.36 1.78
CA GLY A 3 -9.11 -17.29 3.23
C GLY A 3 -8.38 -16.02 3.62
N ILE A 4 -9.03 -15.14 4.37
CA ILE A 4 -8.38 -13.99 5.00
C ILE A 4 -7.39 -14.57 6.01
N ALA A 5 -6.10 -14.30 5.82
CA ALA A 5 -5.07 -14.83 6.72
C ALA A 5 -5.12 -14.12 8.08
N GLN A 6 -4.63 -14.79 9.12
CA GLN A 6 -4.55 -14.19 10.44
C GLN A 6 -3.71 -12.91 10.41
N GLY A 7 -4.26 -11.81 10.92
CA GLY A 7 -3.62 -10.49 10.92
C GLY A 7 -3.90 -9.64 9.67
N GLU A 8 -4.63 -10.15 8.69
CA GLU A 8 -5.12 -9.33 7.58
C GLU A 8 -6.30 -8.44 8.02
N LEU A 9 -6.32 -7.23 7.49
CA LEU A 9 -7.45 -6.31 7.65
C LEU A 9 -8.52 -6.65 6.62
N ALA A 10 -9.72 -6.95 7.10
CA ALA A 10 -10.86 -7.30 6.28
C ALA A 10 -12.18 -6.78 6.89
N VAL A 11 -13.16 -6.54 6.03
CA VAL A 11 -14.51 -6.11 6.42
C VAL A 11 -15.53 -6.86 5.57
N ALA A 12 -16.59 -7.38 6.21
CA ALA A 12 -17.58 -8.24 5.57
C ALA A 12 -16.98 -9.38 4.72
N GLY A 13 -15.93 -10.03 5.23
CA GLY A 13 -15.25 -11.14 4.55
C GLY A 13 -14.40 -10.74 3.35
N ARG A 14 -14.18 -9.44 3.11
CA ARG A 14 -13.36 -8.91 2.00
C ARG A 14 -12.14 -8.17 2.53
N LYS A 15 -10.97 -8.44 1.95
CA LYS A 15 -9.70 -7.79 2.30
C LYS A 15 -9.71 -6.31 1.89
N ILE A 16 -9.20 -5.43 2.76
CA ILE A 16 -9.15 -3.98 2.53
C ILE A 16 -7.73 -3.43 2.33
N VAL A 17 -6.73 -4.14 2.86
CA VAL A 17 -5.31 -3.78 2.76
C VAL A 17 -4.52 -4.94 2.21
N ALA A 18 -3.69 -4.70 1.19
CA ALA A 18 -2.62 -5.59 0.79
C ALA A 18 -1.31 -5.11 1.41
N SER A 19 -0.47 -6.03 1.88
CA SER A 19 0.83 -5.73 2.46
C SER A 19 1.91 -6.65 1.89
N ALA A 20 3.13 -6.16 1.92
CA ALA A 20 4.35 -6.88 1.59
C ALA A 20 5.46 -6.45 2.55
N VAL A 21 6.42 -7.35 2.76
CA VAL A 21 7.56 -7.10 3.64
C VAL A 21 8.84 -7.37 2.87
N TRP A 22 9.74 -6.40 2.89
CA TRP A 22 11.13 -6.55 2.47
C TRP A 22 12.01 -6.58 3.71
N ARG A 23 13.03 -7.46 3.72
CA ARG A 23 14.00 -7.55 4.81
C ARG A 23 15.40 -7.49 4.26
N GLU A 24 16.21 -6.57 4.78
CA GLU A 24 17.61 -6.44 4.39
C GLU A 24 18.43 -5.85 5.54
N ARG A 25 19.66 -6.37 5.74
CA ARG A 25 20.65 -5.85 6.71
C ARG A 25 20.09 -5.65 8.13
N GLY A 26 19.22 -6.54 8.58
CA GLY A 26 18.61 -6.46 9.92
C GLY A 26 17.44 -5.48 10.03
N ALA A 27 17.07 -4.78 8.95
CA ALA A 27 15.90 -3.91 8.88
C ALA A 27 14.74 -4.59 8.14
N TYR A 28 13.53 -4.12 8.43
CA TYR A 28 12.29 -4.52 7.75
C TYR A 28 11.62 -3.29 7.16
N LEU A 29 11.17 -3.40 5.92
CA LEU A 29 10.25 -2.46 5.28
C LEU A 29 8.92 -3.19 5.08
N GLN A 30 7.95 -2.87 5.93
CA GLN A 30 6.56 -3.28 5.74
C GLN A 30 5.84 -2.17 4.98
N HIS A 31 5.35 -2.47 3.79
CA HIS A 31 4.60 -1.54 2.96
C HIS A 31 3.32 -2.18 2.45
N GLY A 32 2.40 -1.37 1.92
CA GLY A 32 1.12 -1.88 1.47
C GLY A 32 0.29 -0.86 0.73
N SER A 33 -0.88 -1.30 0.28
CA SER A 33 -1.88 -0.48 -0.39
C SER A 33 -3.26 -0.73 0.23
N MET A 34 -4.02 0.34 0.39
CA MET A 34 -5.41 0.31 0.85
C MET A 34 -6.31 0.83 -0.27
N LEU A 35 -7.40 0.13 -0.57
CA LEU A 35 -8.33 0.56 -1.59
C LEU A 35 -9.31 1.59 -1.00
N VAL A 36 -9.09 2.87 -1.33
CA VAL A 36 -9.94 3.97 -0.83
C VAL A 36 -11.20 4.14 -1.67
N ALA A 37 -11.04 4.08 -2.99
CA ALA A 37 -12.09 4.07 -4.00
C ALA A 37 -11.69 3.04 -5.06
N ASP A 38 -12.69 2.49 -5.76
CA ASP A 38 -12.47 1.42 -6.72
C ASP A 38 -12.74 1.82 -8.16
N ASP A 39 -11.85 1.41 -9.04
CA ASP A 39 -11.99 1.35 -10.50
C ASP A 39 -11.26 0.09 -10.99
N GLN A 40 -11.60 -1.09 -10.45
CA GLN A 40 -11.03 -2.36 -10.94
C GLN A 40 -11.28 -2.56 -12.44
N GLU A 41 -12.30 -1.90 -13.03
CA GLU A 41 -12.51 -1.89 -14.49
C GLU A 41 -11.34 -1.27 -15.26
N LEU A 42 -10.60 -0.33 -14.67
CA LEU A 42 -9.35 0.19 -15.23
C LEU A 42 -8.32 -0.92 -15.45
N LEU A 43 -8.19 -1.87 -14.52
CA LEU A 43 -7.26 -3.00 -14.68
C LEU A 43 -7.67 -3.90 -15.84
N VAL A 44 -8.96 -4.21 -15.96
CA VAL A 44 -9.49 -5.00 -17.08
C VAL A 44 -9.22 -4.29 -18.43
N ARG A 45 -9.37 -2.97 -18.47
CA ARG A 45 -9.03 -2.16 -19.66
C ARG A 45 -7.53 -2.16 -19.94
N ALA A 46 -6.68 -2.00 -18.93
CA ALA A 46 -5.23 -1.91 -19.07
C ALA A 46 -4.59 -3.24 -19.55
N PHE A 47 -5.09 -4.38 -19.06
CA PHE A 47 -4.56 -5.71 -19.41
C PHE A 47 -5.30 -6.38 -20.60
N GLY A 48 -6.39 -5.79 -21.09
CA GLY A 48 -7.24 -6.34 -22.14
C GLY A 48 -8.05 -7.58 -21.71
N ARG A 49 -8.73 -8.26 -22.67
CA ARG A 49 -9.62 -9.42 -22.44
C ARG A 49 -8.93 -10.68 -21.87
N ARG A 50 -7.67 -10.59 -21.43
CA ARG A 50 -6.84 -11.74 -21.00
C ARG A 50 -6.93 -12.06 -19.52
N ILE A 51 -7.66 -11.27 -18.72
CA ILE A 51 -7.81 -11.52 -17.29
C ILE A 51 -9.30 -11.49 -16.94
N ALA A 52 -9.77 -12.50 -16.22
CA ALA A 52 -11.09 -12.44 -15.60
C ALA A 52 -11.11 -11.25 -14.60
N PRO A 53 -12.22 -10.52 -14.48
CA PRO A 53 -12.32 -9.45 -13.49
C PRO A 53 -12.05 -10.04 -12.10
N PRO A 54 -11.24 -9.37 -11.26
CA PRO A 54 -10.97 -9.84 -9.92
C PRO A 54 -12.25 -9.84 -9.08
N GLU A 55 -12.30 -10.72 -8.07
CA GLU A 55 -13.33 -10.66 -7.02
C GLU A 55 -13.36 -9.25 -6.41
N PRO A 56 -14.55 -8.67 -6.14
CA PRO A 56 -14.65 -7.32 -5.59
C PRO A 56 -13.91 -7.19 -4.25
N ALA A 57 -12.96 -6.26 -4.18
CA ALA A 57 -12.27 -5.92 -2.94
C ALA A 57 -13.18 -5.14 -1.98
N ALA A 58 -12.79 -5.03 -0.71
CA ALA A 58 -13.41 -4.05 0.18
C ALA A 58 -12.88 -2.65 -0.15
N ILE A 59 -13.78 -1.68 -0.24
CA ILE A 59 -13.47 -0.29 -0.55
C ILE A 59 -13.69 0.52 0.72
N LEU A 60 -12.66 1.20 1.24
CA LEU A 60 -12.75 1.91 2.52
C LEU A 60 -13.88 2.94 2.54
N SER A 61 -14.07 3.71 1.47
CA SER A 61 -15.11 4.73 1.38
C SER A 61 -16.54 4.19 1.57
N GLN A 62 -16.80 2.92 1.26
CA GLN A 62 -18.11 2.29 1.51
C GLN A 62 -18.43 2.08 3.00
N TRP A 63 -17.41 2.12 3.85
CA TRP A 63 -17.52 1.86 5.30
C TRP A 63 -17.35 3.12 6.14
N LEU A 64 -17.06 4.25 5.51
CA LEU A 64 -16.97 5.54 6.17
C LEU A 64 -18.34 6.23 6.12
N SER A 65 -18.78 6.77 7.25
CA SER A 65 -20.11 7.37 7.43
C SER A 65 -20.29 8.74 6.77
N ALA A 66 -19.25 9.28 6.11
CA ALA A 66 -19.27 10.57 5.42
C ALA A 66 -18.48 10.52 4.11
N SER A 67 -18.78 11.44 3.18
CA SER A 67 -17.98 11.66 1.97
C SER A 67 -16.60 12.25 2.36
N ARG A 68 -15.66 11.36 2.70
CA ARG A 68 -14.29 11.70 3.08
C ARG A 68 -13.42 11.86 1.84
N THR A 69 -12.58 12.89 1.82
CA THR A 69 -11.56 13.06 0.79
C THR A 69 -10.38 12.12 1.05
N ILE A 70 -9.53 11.91 0.03
CA ILE A 70 -8.25 11.20 0.21
C ILE A 70 -7.39 11.87 1.29
N SER A 71 -7.41 13.20 1.36
CA SER A 71 -6.65 13.95 2.36
C SER A 71 -7.13 13.65 3.77
N ASP A 72 -8.45 13.58 3.99
CA ASP A 72 -9.01 13.25 5.32
C ASP A 72 -8.58 11.86 5.74
N ILE A 73 -8.70 10.89 4.84
CA ILE A 73 -8.34 9.48 5.09
C ILE A 73 -6.85 9.35 5.41
N SER A 74 -5.98 10.04 4.67
CA SER A 74 -4.54 10.05 4.97
C SER A 74 -4.24 10.61 6.35
N ALA A 75 -4.89 11.71 6.75
CA ALA A 75 -4.71 12.31 8.07
C ALA A 75 -5.20 11.39 9.20
N ASP A 76 -6.32 10.67 8.97
CA ASP A 76 -6.82 9.67 9.93
C ASP A 76 -5.84 8.51 10.10
N VAL A 77 -5.29 7.99 8.98
CA VAL A 77 -4.31 6.90 9.00
C VAL A 77 -3.04 7.34 9.72
N GLU A 78 -2.55 8.56 9.46
CA GLU A 78 -1.39 9.12 10.16
C GLU A 78 -1.64 9.24 11.66
N THR A 79 -2.81 9.76 12.05
CA THR A 79 -3.21 9.88 13.46
C THR A 79 -3.29 8.51 14.14
N ALA A 80 -3.98 7.55 13.51
CA ALA A 80 -4.12 6.19 14.03
C ALA A 80 -2.76 5.48 14.14
N LEU A 81 -1.87 5.66 13.15
CA LEU A 81 -0.52 5.13 13.19
C LEU A 81 0.23 5.72 14.37
N HIS A 82 0.31 7.05 14.47
CA HIS A 82 1.02 7.75 15.54
C HIS A 82 0.52 7.33 16.93
N ASP A 83 -0.79 7.19 17.11
CA ASP A 83 -1.39 6.73 18.36
C ASP A 83 -1.01 5.27 18.67
N SER A 84 -1.00 4.39 17.67
CA SER A 84 -0.66 2.97 17.85
C SER A 84 0.80 2.73 18.25
N ILE A 85 1.71 3.65 17.91
CA ILE A 85 3.15 3.54 18.18
C ILE A 85 3.64 4.55 19.22
N ARG A 86 2.72 5.27 19.88
CA ARG A 86 3.05 6.34 20.83
C ARG A 86 3.95 5.86 21.97
N GLU A 87 3.77 4.61 22.41
CA GLU A 87 4.55 3.99 23.49
C GLU A 87 5.88 3.39 23.00
N CYS A 88 6.07 3.25 21.69
CA CYS A 88 7.28 2.65 21.10
C CYS A 88 8.50 3.59 21.12
N GLY A 89 8.33 4.85 21.56
CA GLY A 89 9.41 5.80 21.77
C GLY A 89 9.25 7.10 20.97
N ASN A 90 10.37 7.72 20.63
CA ASN A 90 10.40 9.01 19.95
C ASN A 90 10.15 8.83 18.45
N VAL A 91 8.89 8.80 18.05
CA VAL A 91 8.46 8.79 16.65
C VAL A 91 8.42 10.22 16.14
N ARG A 92 9.19 10.49 15.09
CA ARG A 92 9.20 11.79 14.40
C ARG A 92 9.08 11.55 12.91
N PRO A 93 8.48 12.49 12.15
CA PRO A 93 8.52 12.44 10.70
C PRO A 93 9.95 12.24 10.22
N TRP A 94 10.15 11.23 9.37
CA TRP A 94 11.46 10.95 8.81
C TRP A 94 11.72 11.91 7.65
N SER A 95 12.78 12.70 7.76
CA SER A 95 13.30 13.50 6.66
C SER A 95 14.40 12.73 5.95
N ILE A 96 14.31 12.65 4.62
CA ILE A 96 15.31 11.96 3.79
C ILE A 96 16.65 12.72 3.88
N PRO A 97 17.72 12.08 4.38
CA PRO A 97 19.05 12.70 4.42
C PRO A 97 19.59 13.01 3.01
N LEU A 98 20.30 14.13 2.84
CA LEU A 98 20.76 14.59 1.51
C LEU A 98 21.72 13.60 0.83
N ASP A 99 22.52 12.89 1.61
CA ASP A 99 23.43 11.83 1.15
C ASP A 99 22.71 10.56 0.70
N THR A 100 21.40 10.44 0.95
CA THR A 100 20.58 9.29 0.51
C THR A 100 20.09 9.46 -0.94
N PHE A 101 20.01 10.69 -1.47
CA PHE A 101 19.51 10.95 -2.83
C PHE A 101 20.27 10.17 -3.92
N PRO A 102 21.61 10.09 -3.94
CA PRO A 102 22.32 9.30 -4.94
C PRO A 102 21.92 7.82 -4.98
N ALA A 103 21.61 7.22 -3.81
CA ALA A 103 21.15 5.83 -3.74
C ALA A 103 19.68 5.68 -4.21
N ILE A 104 18.84 6.68 -3.92
CA ILE A 104 17.46 6.74 -4.44
C ILE A 104 17.49 6.84 -5.97
N ASP A 105 18.31 7.72 -6.52
CA ASP A 105 18.44 7.93 -7.96
C ASP A 105 18.97 6.67 -8.66
N ALA A 106 20.03 6.05 -8.14
CA ALA A 106 20.53 4.78 -8.67
C ALA A 106 19.47 3.65 -8.62
N THR A 107 18.65 3.62 -7.57
CA THR A 107 17.53 2.67 -7.47
C THR A 107 16.47 2.98 -8.51
N ARG A 108 16.10 4.24 -8.68
CA ARG A 108 15.14 4.70 -9.68
C ARG A 108 15.60 4.32 -11.09
N GLU A 109 16.84 4.63 -11.46
CA GLU A 109 17.42 4.28 -12.76
C GLU A 109 17.30 2.78 -13.04
N LYS A 110 17.58 1.95 -12.03
CA LYS A 110 17.38 0.50 -12.12
C LYS A 110 15.90 0.12 -12.29
N LEU A 111 14.99 0.72 -11.54
CA LEU A 111 13.55 0.44 -11.61
C LEU A 111 12.94 0.82 -12.97
N GLU A 112 13.47 1.84 -13.63
CA GLU A 112 13.03 2.32 -14.93
C GLU A 112 13.52 1.44 -16.11
N GLN A 113 14.50 0.57 -15.89
CA GLN A 113 14.98 -0.35 -16.92
C GLN A 113 13.91 -1.40 -17.25
N ALA A 114 13.53 -1.48 -18.53
CA ALA A 114 12.60 -2.50 -19.01
C ALA A 114 13.07 -3.92 -18.68
N ASP A 115 14.36 -4.19 -18.85
CA ASP A 115 14.98 -5.48 -18.53
C ASP A 115 15.03 -5.76 -17.03
N TRP A 116 14.70 -4.81 -16.14
CA TRP A 116 14.43 -5.07 -14.73
C TRP A 116 12.96 -5.36 -14.48
N LEU A 117 12.07 -4.54 -15.04
CA LEU A 117 10.63 -4.67 -14.85
C LEU A 117 10.06 -5.97 -15.44
N TRP A 118 10.60 -6.41 -16.58
CA TRP A 118 10.11 -7.56 -17.35
C TRP A 118 11.01 -8.79 -17.24
N ARG A 119 11.87 -8.88 -16.21
CA ARG A 119 12.68 -10.10 -15.99
C ARG A 119 11.75 -11.31 -15.88
N ARG A 120 12.10 -12.35 -16.63
CA ARG A 120 11.45 -13.65 -16.55
C ARG A 120 11.94 -14.43 -15.34
#